data_AF-A0A660XQS8-F1
#
_entry.id   AF-A0A660XQS8-F1
#
_cell.length_a   1.000
_cell.length_b   1.000
_cell.length_c   1.000
_cell.angle_alpha   90.00
_cell.angle_beta   90.00
_cell.angle_gamma   90.00
#
_symmetry.space_group_name_H-M   'P 1'
#
loop_
_entity.id
_entity.type
_entity.pdbx_description
1 polymer ?
#
loop_
_entity_poly.entity_id
_entity_poly.type
_entity_poly.pdbx_seq_one_letter_code
_entity_poly.pdbx_strand_id
1 'polypeptide(L)'
;MKNFLIIFLVNLLIMCSSSSTVNSVDEGDTIIDPFKINSKLYPGINLGNALEAPNEGDWGVTIKDEYLRIIKDAGFNSVRIPIRWSAHTEIDTPYTLDYSFLARVKHVIDEALKNNLTVVINIHHFEEIFQNPEAQHDKFLSIWEQVSRIFKDYPESLVFEILNEPHGNFTAELWNEYFPEAIEVIRRTNPDRTLIVGTAGWGGISALNDLEIPNDEQNLIIT
;
A
#
# COMPACT_ATOMS: atom_id res chain seq x y z
N MET A 1 -81.75 -19.42 -47.14
CA MET A 1 -81.39 -18.84 -48.46
C MET A 1 -80.05 -18.16 -48.34
N LYS A 2 -79.21 -18.30 -49.37
CA LYS A 2 -77.78 -18.00 -49.42
C LYS A 2 -77.47 -16.49 -49.32
N ASN A 3 -76.26 -16.18 -48.82
CA ASN A 3 -75.24 -15.26 -49.39
C ASN A 3 -74.48 -14.54 -48.26
N PHE A 4 -73.23 -14.93 -48.00
CA PHE A 4 -71.99 -14.31 -48.52
C PHE A 4 -71.75 -12.89 -47.99
N LEU A 5 -70.87 -12.77 -46.99
CA LEU A 5 -70.15 -11.53 -46.72
C LEU A 5 -68.67 -11.86 -46.50
N ILE A 6 -67.85 -11.23 -47.34
CA ILE A 6 -66.39 -11.28 -47.41
C ILE A 6 -65.81 -10.58 -46.19
N ILE A 7 -64.87 -11.22 -45.48
CA ILE A 7 -64.06 -10.56 -44.45
C ILE A 7 -62.58 -10.71 -44.80
N PHE A 8 -61.93 -9.55 -44.82
CA PHE A 8 -60.52 -9.27 -45.07
C PHE A 8 -59.58 -10.08 -44.17
N LEU A 9 -58.53 -10.68 -44.75
CA LEU A 9 -57.38 -11.20 -44.02
C LEU A 9 -56.54 -10.03 -43.48
N VAL A 10 -56.37 -9.96 -42.17
CA VAL A 10 -55.28 -9.20 -41.52
C VAL A 10 -54.16 -10.18 -41.23
N ASN A 11 -53.03 -10.05 -41.93
CA ASN A 11 -51.80 -10.78 -41.64
C ASN A 11 -51.20 -10.24 -40.33
N LEU A 12 -51.28 -11.03 -39.26
CA LEU A 12 -50.53 -10.79 -38.03
C LEU A 12 -49.21 -11.57 -38.10
N LEU A 13 -48.12 -10.88 -38.41
CA LEU A 13 -46.77 -11.42 -38.35
C LEU A 13 -46.38 -11.61 -36.88
N ILE A 14 -46.34 -12.86 -36.43
CA ILE A 14 -45.69 -13.26 -35.19
C ILE A 14 -44.19 -13.32 -35.48
N MET A 15 -43.43 -12.30 -35.09
CA MET A 15 -41.98 -12.42 -34.96
C MET A 15 -41.66 -12.99 -33.58
N CYS A 16 -41.20 -14.23 -33.58
CA CYS A 16 -40.54 -14.84 -32.44
C CYS A 16 -39.12 -15.20 -32.88
N SER A 17 -38.13 -14.50 -32.34
CA SER A 17 -36.74 -14.96 -32.42
C SER A 17 -35.90 -14.29 -31.35
N SER A 18 -35.66 -15.08 -30.30
CA SER A 18 -34.43 -15.18 -29.52
C SER A 18 -33.77 -13.88 -29.04
N SER A 19 -34.08 -13.51 -27.80
CA SER A 19 -33.19 -12.70 -26.97
C SER A 19 -31.90 -13.50 -26.72
N SER A 20 -30.86 -13.22 -27.49
CA SER A 20 -29.50 -13.53 -27.10
C SER A 20 -29.14 -12.61 -25.94
N THR A 21 -29.24 -13.14 -24.71
CA THR A 21 -28.61 -12.54 -23.54
C THR A 21 -27.11 -12.52 -23.79
N VAL A 22 -26.59 -11.34 -24.12
CA VAL A 22 -25.17 -11.06 -23.95
C VAL A 22 -24.96 -11.11 -22.44
N ASN A 23 -24.39 -12.21 -21.94
CA ASN A 23 -23.77 -12.20 -20.62
C ASN A 23 -22.57 -11.27 -20.74
N SER A 24 -22.76 -10.01 -20.33
CA SER A 24 -21.63 -9.18 -19.93
C SER A 24 -20.95 -9.95 -18.80
N VAL A 25 -19.75 -10.42 -19.08
CA VAL A 25 -18.84 -10.86 -18.03
C VAL A 25 -18.63 -9.61 -17.18
N ASP A 26 -19.23 -9.61 -15.99
CA ASP A 26 -18.90 -8.67 -14.92
C ASP A 26 -17.47 -9.03 -14.53
N GLU A 27 -16.49 -8.48 -15.26
CA GLU A 27 -15.14 -8.30 -14.72
C GLU A 27 -15.35 -7.37 -13.54
N GLY A 28 -15.59 -7.97 -12.37
CA GLY A 28 -15.74 -7.24 -11.14
C GLY A 28 -14.49 -6.41 -10.97
N ASP A 29 -14.62 -5.10 -11.22
CA ASP A 29 -13.68 -4.11 -10.72
C ASP A 29 -13.45 -4.50 -9.27
N THR A 30 -12.24 -4.94 -8.96
CA THR A 30 -11.86 -5.22 -7.57
C THR A 30 -11.93 -3.87 -6.90
N ILE A 31 -13.07 -3.53 -6.28
CA ILE A 31 -13.27 -2.21 -5.68
C ILE A 31 -12.18 -2.09 -4.62
N ILE A 32 -11.21 -1.24 -4.92
CA ILE A 32 -10.12 -0.89 -4.03
C ILE A 32 -10.75 -0.10 -2.89
N ASP A 33 -10.86 -0.72 -1.72
CA ASP A 33 -11.52 -0.15 -0.56
C ASP A 33 -10.51 0.04 0.59
N PRO A 34 -9.90 1.24 0.73
CA PRO A 34 -8.98 1.50 1.84
C PRO A 34 -9.67 1.38 3.20
N PHE A 35 -11.00 1.51 3.31
CA PHE A 35 -11.72 1.29 4.57
C PHE A 35 -11.70 -0.18 4.97
N LYS A 36 -11.81 -1.11 4.01
CA LYS A 36 -11.67 -2.55 4.26
C LYS A 36 -10.28 -2.88 4.77
N ILE A 37 -9.22 -2.34 4.17
CA ILE A 37 -7.85 -2.55 4.68
C ILE A 37 -7.66 -1.91 6.06
N ASN A 38 -8.12 -0.66 6.25
CA ASN A 38 -8.02 0.03 7.54
C ASN A 38 -8.69 -0.75 8.68
N SER A 39 -9.86 -1.36 8.41
CA SER A 39 -10.55 -2.19 9.41
C SER A 39 -9.73 -3.41 9.88
N LYS A 40 -8.82 -3.92 9.04
CA LYS A 40 -7.92 -5.03 9.37
C LYS A 40 -6.69 -4.59 10.16
N LEU A 41 -6.43 -3.28 10.26
CA LEU A 41 -5.28 -2.76 11.01
C LEU A 41 -5.52 -2.76 12.53
N TYR A 42 -6.77 -2.76 13.00
CA TYR A 42 -7.09 -2.78 14.43
C TYR A 42 -7.46 -4.20 14.93
N PRO A 43 -7.00 -4.64 16.11
CA PRO A 43 -5.92 -4.03 16.90
C PRO A 43 -4.56 -4.34 16.27
N GLY A 44 -3.66 -3.35 16.28
CA GLY A 44 -2.31 -3.44 15.72
C GLY A 44 -1.22 -3.21 16.76
N ILE A 45 -0.01 -3.67 16.47
CA ILE A 45 1.17 -3.48 17.32
C ILE A 45 2.42 -3.15 16.47
N ASN A 46 3.33 -2.35 17.00
CA ASN A 46 4.62 -2.07 16.35
C ASN A 46 5.68 -3.10 16.78
N LEU A 47 6.48 -3.57 15.84
CA LEU A 47 7.73 -4.31 16.10
C LEU A 47 8.90 -3.34 16.21
N GLY A 48 8.82 -2.46 17.22
CA GLY A 48 9.77 -1.36 17.39
C GLY A 48 11.16 -1.79 17.85
N ASN A 49 12.13 -0.91 17.59
CA ASN A 49 13.54 -0.98 17.90
C ASN A 49 14.28 -2.18 17.30
N ALA A 50 13.76 -2.74 16.21
CA ALA A 50 14.30 -3.89 15.52
C ALA A 50 14.87 -3.50 14.16
N LEU A 51 14.07 -3.55 13.10
CA LEU A 51 14.52 -3.33 11.72
C LEU A 51 14.72 -1.84 11.38
N GLU A 52 14.29 -0.92 12.25
CA GLU A 52 14.57 0.51 12.14
C GLU A 52 15.85 0.96 12.87
N ALA A 53 16.49 0.07 13.63
CA ALA A 53 17.83 0.31 14.14
C ALA A 53 18.87 0.30 12.99
N PRO A 54 20.09 0.86 13.16
CA PRO A 54 21.13 0.84 12.12
C PRO A 54 21.46 -0.57 11.60
N ASN A 55 21.42 -1.57 12.50
CA ASN A 55 21.31 -2.98 12.17
C ASN A 55 20.33 -3.62 13.15
N GLU A 56 19.59 -4.65 12.72
CA GLU A 56 18.69 -5.39 13.61
C GLU A 56 19.45 -5.91 14.84
N GLY A 57 18.97 -5.56 16.04
CA GLY A 57 19.62 -5.90 17.31
C GLY A 57 20.46 -4.79 17.93
N ASP A 58 20.84 -3.74 17.18
CA ASP A 58 21.65 -2.63 17.71
C ASP A 58 20.93 -1.87 18.84
N TRP A 59 19.60 -1.84 18.81
CA TRP A 59 18.76 -1.25 19.88
C TRP A 59 18.18 -2.30 20.84
N GLY A 60 18.71 -3.52 20.82
CA GLY A 60 18.39 -4.59 21.77
C GLY A 60 17.21 -5.48 21.40
N VAL A 61 16.60 -5.29 20.21
CA VAL A 61 15.50 -6.14 19.72
C VAL A 61 15.90 -6.83 18.42
N THR A 62 15.72 -8.15 18.38
CA THR A 62 15.77 -8.96 17.16
C THR A 62 14.44 -9.70 17.05
N ILE A 63 13.76 -9.59 15.91
CA ILE A 63 12.44 -10.19 15.72
C ILE A 63 12.60 -11.70 15.62
N LYS A 64 11.99 -12.44 16.53
CA LYS A 64 11.91 -13.90 16.46
C LYS A 64 10.59 -14.30 15.83
N ASP A 65 10.60 -15.36 15.02
CA ASP A 65 9.38 -15.88 14.37
C ASP A 65 8.28 -16.19 15.38
N GLU A 66 8.65 -16.65 16.58
CA GLU A 66 7.71 -16.93 17.67
C GLU A 66 6.90 -15.70 18.11
N TYR A 67 7.44 -14.49 17.96
CA TYR A 67 6.75 -13.25 18.32
C TYR A 67 5.51 -13.03 17.45
N LEU A 68 5.56 -13.39 16.16
CA LEU A 68 4.44 -13.17 15.25
C LEU A 68 3.28 -14.11 15.55
N ARG A 69 3.59 -15.35 15.93
CA ARG A 69 2.59 -16.28 16.47
C ARG A 69 2.00 -15.77 17.79
N ILE A 70 2.84 -15.35 18.74
CA ILE A 70 2.38 -14.84 20.04
C ILE A 70 1.47 -13.62 19.86
N ILE A 71 1.83 -12.70 18.97
CA ILE A 71 1.03 -11.52 18.64
C ILE A 71 -0.33 -11.94 18.10
N LYS A 72 -0.38 -12.91 17.18
CA LYS A 72 -1.64 -13.43 16.67
C LYS A 72 -2.50 -14.08 17.75
N ASP A 73 -1.89 -14.94 18.57
CA ASP A 73 -2.56 -15.66 19.67
C ASP A 73 -3.08 -14.68 20.74
N ALA A 74 -2.43 -13.52 20.90
CA ALA A 74 -2.87 -12.45 21.78
C ALA A 74 -4.05 -11.63 21.21
N GLY A 75 -4.49 -11.90 19.97
CA GLY A 75 -5.67 -11.28 19.37
C GLY A 75 -5.39 -10.06 18.50
N PHE A 76 -4.13 -9.77 18.16
CA PHE A 76 -3.80 -8.71 17.20
C PHE A 76 -4.14 -9.13 15.76
N ASN A 77 -4.58 -8.15 14.97
CA ASN A 77 -4.89 -8.32 13.55
C ASN A 77 -3.76 -7.86 12.65
N SER A 78 -2.93 -6.92 13.12
CA SER A 78 -1.85 -6.36 12.33
C SER A 78 -0.55 -6.16 13.11
N VAL A 79 0.55 -6.11 12.35
CA VAL A 79 1.86 -5.65 12.82
C VAL A 79 2.35 -4.52 11.92
N ARG A 80 2.85 -3.44 12.53
CA ARG A 80 3.66 -2.43 11.85
C ARG A 80 5.12 -2.78 12.07
N ILE A 81 5.89 -2.82 11.00
CA ILE A 81 7.30 -3.17 10.97
C ILE A 81 8.06 -1.93 10.48
N PRO A 82 8.54 -1.08 11.40
CA PRO A 82 9.45 0.01 11.07
C PRO A 82 10.74 -0.52 10.43
N ILE A 83 11.20 0.08 9.33
CA ILE A 83 12.41 -0.39 8.62
C ILE A 83 13.29 0.79 8.20
N ARG A 84 14.58 0.76 8.58
CA ARG A 84 15.56 1.77 8.18
C ARG A 84 16.31 1.34 6.93
N TRP A 85 15.64 1.41 5.78
CA TRP A 85 16.23 1.05 4.49
C TRP A 85 17.48 1.86 4.15
N SER A 86 17.55 3.14 4.54
CA SER A 86 18.67 4.02 4.19
C SER A 86 20.03 3.52 4.68
N ALA A 87 20.06 2.82 5.82
CA ALA A 87 21.25 2.21 6.41
C ALA A 87 21.74 0.98 5.61
N HIS A 88 20.87 0.38 4.80
CA HIS A 88 21.11 -0.82 4.00
C HIS A 88 20.96 -0.56 2.50
N THR A 89 21.18 0.69 2.08
CA THR A 89 21.13 1.13 0.69
C THR A 89 22.46 1.77 0.34
N GLU A 90 23.04 1.41 -0.81
CA GLU A 90 24.26 2.05 -1.32
C GLU A 90 24.14 3.58 -1.32
N ILE A 91 25.28 4.24 -1.15
CA ILE A 91 25.35 5.71 -1.10
C ILE A 91 25.24 6.31 -2.51
N ASP A 92 25.77 5.61 -3.51
CA ASP A 92 25.80 6.08 -4.90
C ASP A 92 24.72 5.38 -5.75
N THR A 93 24.30 6.03 -6.84
CA THR A 93 23.43 5.44 -7.86
C THR A 93 24.01 4.10 -8.36
N PRO A 94 23.21 3.02 -8.44
CA PRO A 94 21.74 3.02 -8.48
C PRO A 94 21.04 2.92 -7.10
N TYR A 95 21.76 3.14 -6.00
CA TYR A 95 21.24 3.03 -4.63
C TYR A 95 20.74 1.61 -4.35
N THR A 96 21.56 0.59 -4.67
CA THR A 96 21.15 -0.80 -4.54
C THR A 96 20.87 -1.16 -3.07
N LEU A 97 19.74 -1.81 -2.81
CA LEU A 97 19.45 -2.39 -1.50
C LEU A 97 20.36 -3.59 -1.21
N ASP A 98 20.89 -3.68 0.01
CA ASP A 98 21.65 -4.84 0.46
C ASP A 98 20.78 -6.10 0.41
N TYR A 99 21.28 -7.10 -0.31
CA TYR A 99 20.55 -8.33 -0.57
C TYR A 99 20.27 -9.12 0.72
N SER A 100 21.20 -9.12 1.68
CA SER A 100 21.06 -9.89 2.90
C SER A 100 20.01 -9.28 3.83
N PHE A 101 20.00 -7.95 3.95
CA PHE A 101 18.99 -7.20 4.68
C PHE A 101 17.62 -7.36 4.03
N LEU A 102 17.53 -7.26 2.71
CA LEU A 102 16.29 -7.49 2.00
C LEU A 102 15.73 -8.90 2.25
N ALA A 103 16.58 -9.93 2.19
CA ALA A 103 16.18 -11.30 2.50
C ALA A 103 15.66 -11.42 3.94
N ARG A 104 16.26 -10.70 4.87
CA ARG A 104 15.81 -10.64 6.27
C ARG A 104 14.45 -9.97 6.40
N VAL A 105 14.24 -8.81 5.79
CA VAL A 105 12.93 -8.12 5.77
C VAL A 105 11.86 -9.03 5.17
N LYS A 106 12.16 -9.67 4.03
CA LYS A 106 11.27 -10.62 3.36
C LYS A 106 10.84 -11.74 4.30
N HIS A 107 11.78 -12.34 5.02
CA HIS A 107 11.50 -13.40 6.00
C HIS A 107 10.53 -12.94 7.09
N VAL A 108 10.73 -11.75 7.66
CA VAL A 108 9.84 -11.24 8.72
C VAL A 108 8.42 -10.95 8.18
N ILE A 109 8.30 -10.38 6.98
CA ILE A 109 7.01 -10.14 6.32
C ILE A 109 6.31 -11.48 6.04
N ASP A 110 7.03 -12.46 5.48
CA ASP A 110 6.49 -13.79 5.16
C ASP A 110 5.97 -14.49 6.43
N GLU A 111 6.73 -14.47 7.53
CA GLU A 111 6.30 -15.09 8.79
C GLU A 111 5.10 -14.35 9.41
N ALA A 112 4.98 -13.03 9.25
CA ALA A 112 3.81 -12.28 9.71
C ALA A 112 2.55 -12.68 8.92
N LEU A 113 2.66 -12.69 7.59
CA LEU A 113 1.56 -13.07 6.70
C LEU A 113 1.11 -14.51 6.92
N LYS A 114 2.06 -15.43 7.12
CA LYS A 114 1.79 -16.84 7.45
C LYS A 114 1.01 -17.01 8.76
N ASN A 115 1.15 -16.08 9.71
CA ASN A 115 0.36 -16.03 10.93
C ASN A 115 -0.96 -15.24 10.78
N ASN A 116 -1.40 -14.94 9.54
CA ASN A 116 -2.62 -14.20 9.24
C ASN A 116 -2.67 -12.82 9.92
N LEU A 117 -1.52 -12.12 9.91
CA LEU A 117 -1.42 -10.72 10.31
C LEU A 117 -1.39 -9.84 9.05
N THR A 118 -2.13 -8.74 9.09
CA THR A 118 -1.91 -7.63 8.14
C THR A 118 -0.59 -6.95 8.50
N VAL A 119 0.24 -6.65 7.52
CA VAL A 119 1.58 -6.11 7.71
C VAL A 119 1.65 -4.70 7.15
N VAL A 120 2.07 -3.75 7.95
CA VAL A 120 2.45 -2.40 7.50
C VAL A 120 3.97 -2.32 7.51
N ILE A 121 4.60 -2.02 6.37
CA ILE A 121 6.02 -1.66 6.29
C ILE A 121 6.17 -0.21 5.88
N ASN A 122 7.27 0.42 6.25
CA ASN A 122 7.56 1.81 5.88
C ASN A 122 9.03 2.04 5.58
N ILE A 123 9.33 3.28 5.20
CA ILE A 123 10.65 3.87 5.44
C ILE A 123 10.61 4.54 6.82
N HIS A 124 11.56 4.17 7.68
CA HIS A 124 11.72 4.69 9.03
C HIS A 124 13.15 5.21 9.23
N HIS A 125 13.33 6.21 10.10
CA HIS A 125 14.65 6.75 10.46
C HIS A 125 15.57 7.04 9.25
N PHE A 126 15.02 7.59 8.17
CA PHE A 126 15.82 8.10 7.06
C PHE A 126 16.43 9.46 7.45
N GLU A 127 17.26 9.50 8.50
CA GLU A 127 17.77 10.72 9.12
C GLU A 127 18.43 11.68 8.12
N GLU A 128 19.04 11.14 7.07
CA GLU A 128 19.69 11.91 6.02
C GLU A 128 18.69 12.76 5.21
N ILE A 129 17.48 12.26 4.94
CA ILE A 129 16.45 13.01 4.19
C ILE A 129 15.91 14.17 5.02
N PHE A 130 15.82 14.03 6.33
CA PHE A 130 15.35 15.09 7.23
C PHE A 130 16.36 16.23 7.36
N GLN A 131 17.63 15.98 7.02
CA GLN A 131 18.70 16.99 7.03
C GLN A 131 18.90 17.63 5.65
N ASN A 132 18.87 16.86 4.58
CA ASN A 132 19.08 17.35 3.21
C ASN A 132 18.16 16.61 2.21
N PRO A 133 16.87 16.99 2.13
CA PRO A 133 15.89 16.31 1.28
C PRO A 133 16.30 16.27 -0.18
N GLU A 134 16.78 17.40 -0.72
CA GLU A 134 17.19 17.52 -2.13
C GLU A 134 18.27 16.50 -2.50
N ALA A 135 19.30 16.34 -1.66
CA ALA A 135 20.36 15.36 -1.92
C ALA A 135 19.93 13.90 -1.73
N GLN A 136 18.82 13.64 -1.04
CA GLN A 136 18.33 12.29 -0.76
C GLN A 136 17.10 11.91 -1.60
N HIS A 137 16.59 12.82 -2.41
CA HIS A 137 15.39 12.64 -3.24
C HIS A 137 15.45 11.37 -4.10
N ASP A 138 16.48 11.24 -4.93
CA ASP A 138 16.62 10.11 -5.85
C ASP A 138 16.81 8.78 -5.10
N LYS A 139 17.47 8.82 -3.93
CA LYS A 139 17.65 7.65 -3.08
C LYS A 139 16.32 7.21 -2.47
N PHE A 140 15.49 8.16 -2.02
CA PHE A 140 14.15 7.90 -1.50
C PHE A 140 13.25 7.23 -2.54
N LEU A 141 13.20 7.77 -3.76
CA LEU A 141 12.42 7.18 -4.85
C LEU A 141 12.98 5.82 -5.29
N SER A 142 14.31 5.65 -5.36
CA SER A 142 14.93 4.36 -5.71
C SER A 142 14.65 3.25 -4.68
N ILE A 143 14.62 3.58 -3.39
CA ILE A 143 14.21 2.64 -2.34
C ILE A 143 12.77 2.17 -2.61
N TRP A 144 11.84 3.10 -2.84
CA TRP A 144 10.45 2.75 -3.15
C TRP A 144 10.28 1.98 -4.46
N GLU A 145 11.04 2.29 -5.50
CA GLU A 145 11.04 1.53 -6.75
C GLU A 145 11.46 0.07 -6.51
N GLN A 146 12.55 -0.15 -5.77
CA GLN A 146 13.04 -1.49 -5.47
C GLN A 146 12.05 -2.25 -4.58
N VAL A 147 11.61 -1.67 -3.46
CA VAL A 147 10.66 -2.26 -2.51
C VAL A 147 9.36 -2.64 -3.22
N SER A 148 8.75 -1.70 -3.95
CA SER A 148 7.49 -1.95 -4.66
C SER A 148 7.62 -3.07 -5.70
N ARG A 149 8.72 -3.11 -6.46
CA ARG A 149 8.99 -4.19 -7.42
C ARG A 149 9.17 -5.55 -6.76
N ILE A 150 9.87 -5.61 -5.62
CA ILE A 150 10.16 -6.87 -4.91
C ILE A 150 8.89 -7.46 -4.30
N PHE A 151 8.03 -6.62 -3.74
CA PHE A 151 6.82 -7.04 -3.04
C PHE A 151 5.56 -6.97 -3.90
N LYS A 152 5.67 -6.74 -5.22
CA LYS A 152 4.51 -6.55 -6.11
C LYS A 152 3.48 -7.68 -6.04
N ASP A 153 3.94 -8.93 -5.91
CA ASP A 153 3.09 -10.12 -5.93
C ASP A 153 2.60 -10.52 -4.51
N TYR A 154 2.90 -9.71 -3.48
CA TYR A 154 2.43 -9.95 -2.11
C TYR A 154 0.96 -9.57 -1.97
N PRO A 155 0.20 -10.24 -1.08
CA PRO A 155 -1.23 -10.01 -0.91
C PRO A 155 -1.57 -8.58 -0.48
N GLU A 156 -2.86 -8.20 -0.60
CA GLU A 156 -3.40 -6.91 -0.13
C GLU A 156 -3.17 -6.67 1.38
N SER A 157 -2.91 -7.73 2.14
CA SER A 157 -2.57 -7.65 3.56
C SER A 157 -1.15 -7.18 3.83
N LEU A 158 -0.35 -6.86 2.80
CA LEU A 158 0.88 -6.07 2.94
C LEU A 158 0.58 -4.62 2.49
N VAL A 159 0.76 -3.68 3.40
CA VAL A 159 0.44 -2.26 3.23
C VAL A 159 1.74 -1.45 3.33
N PHE A 160 1.88 -0.41 2.50
CA PHE A 160 3.06 0.44 2.48
C PHE A 160 2.74 1.81 3.09
N GLU A 161 3.44 2.19 4.15
CA GLU A 161 3.44 3.55 4.69
C GLU A 161 4.65 4.30 4.14
N ILE A 162 4.43 5.44 3.46
CA ILE A 162 5.45 6.07 2.60
C ILE A 162 6.70 6.50 3.38
N LEU A 163 6.51 7.18 4.51
CA LEU A 163 7.61 7.63 5.37
C LEU A 163 7.07 7.91 6.77
N ASN A 164 7.80 7.45 7.78
CA ASN A 164 7.51 7.82 9.16
C ASN A 164 7.92 9.27 9.43
N GLU A 165 6.97 10.05 9.96
CA GLU A 165 7.23 11.33 10.63
C GLU A 165 8.12 12.30 9.83
N PRO A 166 7.77 12.75 8.61
CA PRO A 166 8.54 13.80 7.91
C PRO A 166 8.77 15.03 8.81
N HIS A 167 10.02 15.48 8.93
CA HIS A 167 10.39 16.57 9.85
C HIS A 167 11.73 17.21 9.48
N GLY A 168 12.16 18.17 10.30
CA GLY A 168 13.44 18.87 10.14
C GLY A 168 13.41 19.80 8.93
N ASN A 169 14.40 19.66 8.05
CA ASN A 169 14.45 20.37 6.78
C ASN A 169 13.50 19.75 5.74
N PHE A 170 12.94 18.57 6.00
CA PHE A 170 11.90 18.00 5.16
C PHE A 170 10.54 18.58 5.56
N THR A 171 10.27 19.79 5.06
CA THR A 171 9.08 20.60 5.39
C THR A 171 7.79 19.99 4.82
N ALA A 172 6.63 20.50 5.23
CA ALA A 172 5.35 20.10 4.65
C ALA A 172 5.28 20.36 3.13
N GLU A 173 5.87 21.47 2.66
CA GLU A 173 5.96 21.80 1.23
C GLU A 173 6.71 20.71 0.45
N LEU A 174 7.93 20.36 0.89
CA LEU A 174 8.71 19.30 0.26
C LEU A 174 8.05 17.92 0.42
N TRP A 175 7.37 17.68 1.54
CA TRP A 175 6.63 16.44 1.73
C TRP A 175 5.50 16.29 0.69
N ASN A 176 4.71 17.34 0.49
CA ASN A 176 3.65 17.38 -0.54
C ASN A 176 4.19 17.28 -1.98
N GLU A 177 5.49 17.48 -2.20
CA GLU A 177 6.15 17.19 -3.48
C GLU A 177 6.58 15.72 -3.57
N TYR A 178 7.23 15.19 -2.52
CA TYR A 178 7.93 13.90 -2.61
C TYR A 178 7.00 12.69 -2.43
N PHE A 179 5.97 12.78 -1.59
CA PHE A 179 5.10 11.61 -1.38
C PHE A 179 4.24 11.30 -2.61
N PRO A 180 3.69 12.26 -3.38
CA PRO A 180 3.00 11.95 -4.63
C PRO A 180 3.92 11.28 -5.66
N GLU A 181 5.19 11.69 -5.74
CA GLU A 181 6.17 11.03 -6.62
C GLU A 181 6.45 9.59 -6.18
N ALA A 182 6.58 9.33 -4.88
CA ALA A 182 6.70 7.98 -4.35
C ALA A 182 5.45 7.14 -4.65
N ILE A 183 4.25 7.71 -4.55
CA ILE A 183 2.99 7.04 -4.95
C ILE A 183 3.06 6.66 -6.43
N GLU A 184 3.46 7.57 -7.32
CA GLU A 184 3.60 7.28 -8.75
C GLU A 184 4.56 6.10 -9.00
N VAL A 185 5.73 6.13 -8.36
CA VAL A 185 6.74 5.05 -8.45
C VAL A 185 6.16 3.71 -7.99
N ILE A 186 5.44 3.68 -6.86
CA ILE A 186 4.83 2.46 -6.32
C ILE A 186 3.74 1.94 -7.25
N ARG A 187 2.87 2.82 -7.77
CA ARG A 187 1.73 2.46 -8.63
C ARG A 187 2.15 1.80 -9.94
N ARG A 188 3.37 2.05 -10.44
CA ARG A 188 3.94 1.35 -11.62
C ARG A 188 3.98 -0.17 -11.46
N THR A 189 4.11 -0.69 -10.23
CA THR A 189 4.17 -2.13 -9.96
C THR A 189 3.07 -2.61 -9.00
N ASN A 190 2.42 -1.70 -8.27
CA ASN A 190 1.40 -1.98 -7.26
C ASN A 190 0.19 -1.04 -7.47
N PRO A 191 -0.58 -1.22 -8.57
CA PRO A 191 -1.69 -0.31 -8.90
C PRO A 191 -2.74 -0.26 -7.79
N ASP A 192 -3.00 -1.39 -7.11
CA ASP A 192 -4.12 -1.53 -6.18
C ASP A 192 -3.72 -1.65 -4.70
N ARG A 193 -2.42 -1.58 -4.38
CA ARG A 193 -1.95 -1.72 -2.99
C ARG A 193 -2.31 -0.48 -2.18
N THR A 194 -3.04 -0.65 -1.08
CA THR A 194 -3.33 0.46 -0.16
C THR A 194 -2.03 1.04 0.40
N LEU A 195 -1.95 2.36 0.41
CA LEU A 195 -0.82 3.09 0.96
C LEU A 195 -1.25 3.88 2.20
N ILE A 196 -0.30 4.14 3.10
CA ILE A 196 -0.49 5.00 4.27
C ILE A 196 0.38 6.24 4.09
N VAL A 197 -0.20 7.42 4.31
CA VAL A 197 0.49 8.71 4.24
C VAL A 197 0.22 9.48 5.54
N GLY A 198 1.30 9.89 6.21
CA GLY A 198 1.23 10.75 7.39
C GLY A 198 1.38 12.23 7.05
N THR A 199 1.08 13.08 8.02
CA THR A 199 1.43 14.51 7.97
C THR A 199 2.92 14.75 8.21
N ALA A 200 3.44 15.90 7.77
CA ALA A 200 4.75 16.38 8.20
C ALA A 200 4.75 16.80 9.69
N GLY A 201 5.85 17.36 10.19
CA GLY A 201 5.94 17.82 11.58
C GLY A 201 5.79 16.68 12.57
N TRP A 202 6.50 15.57 12.33
CA TRP A 202 6.46 14.36 13.15
C TRP A 202 5.12 13.61 13.13
N GLY A 203 4.39 13.64 12.00
CA GLY A 203 3.04 13.04 11.94
C GLY A 203 2.02 13.73 12.84
N GLY A 204 2.32 14.96 13.26
CA GLY A 204 1.52 15.69 14.23
C GLY A 204 0.26 16.29 13.61
N ILE A 205 -0.88 16.14 14.29
CA ILE A 205 -2.19 16.69 13.86
C ILE A 205 -2.17 18.19 13.54
N SER A 206 -1.22 18.95 14.10
CA SER A 206 -1.05 20.37 13.81
C SER A 206 -0.72 20.67 12.35
N ALA A 207 -0.10 19.72 11.64
CA ALA A 207 0.25 19.84 10.22
C ALA A 207 -0.84 19.29 9.28
N LEU A 208 -2.01 18.89 9.80
CA LEU A 208 -3.10 18.33 8.98
C LEU A 208 -3.60 19.32 7.91
N ASN A 209 -3.64 20.61 8.24
CA ASN A 209 -4.06 21.65 7.28
C ASN A 209 -3.05 21.86 6.15
N ASP A 210 -1.82 21.39 6.33
CA ASP A 210 -0.75 21.53 5.34
C ASP A 210 -0.66 20.31 4.41
N LEU A 211 -1.40 19.23 4.67
CA LEU A 211 -1.34 18.00 3.87
C LEU A 211 -2.20 18.12 2.60
N GLU A 212 -1.58 17.94 1.42
CA GLU A 212 -2.24 18.07 0.12
C GLU A 212 -2.34 16.73 -0.60
N ILE A 213 -3.49 16.06 -0.53
CA ILE A 213 -3.70 14.76 -1.18
C ILE A 213 -3.95 14.93 -2.69
N PRO A 214 -3.28 14.16 -3.57
CA PRO A 214 -3.58 14.14 -5.01
C PRO A 214 -5.03 13.77 -5.28
N ASN A 215 -5.73 14.56 -6.11
CA ASN A 215 -7.17 14.40 -6.35
C ASN A 215 -7.56 13.06 -7.01
N ASP A 216 -6.63 12.43 -7.71
CA ASP A 216 -6.81 11.17 -8.44
C ASP A 216 -6.45 9.93 -7.62
N GLU A 217 -5.86 10.09 -6.45
CA GLU A 217 -5.47 8.98 -5.57
C GLU A 217 -6.55 8.73 -4.51
N GLN A 218 -7.17 7.54 -4.57
CA GLN A 218 -8.32 7.17 -3.73
C GLN A 218 -8.03 6.01 -2.76
N ASN A 219 -6.85 5.38 -2.85
CA ASN A 219 -6.48 4.20 -2.08
C ASN A 219 -5.42 4.51 -1.01
N LEU A 220 -5.76 5.49 -0.17
CA LEU A 220 -4.92 5.94 0.94
C LEU A 220 -5.62 5.76 2.28
N ILE A 221 -4.80 5.49 3.30
CA ILE A 221 -5.14 5.66 4.71
C ILE A 221 -4.26 6.81 5.22
N ILE A 222 -4.87 7.80 5.88
CA ILE A 222 -4.14 8.95 6.44
C ILE A 222 -3.93 8.73 7.95
N THR A 223 -2.73 9.03 8.43
CA THR A 223 -2.33 8.91 9.85
C THR A 223 -1.87 10.22 10.45
#